data_AF-A0A8I0K856-F1
#
_entry.id   AF-A0A8I0K856-F1
#
_cell.length_a   1.000
_cell.length_b   1.000
_cell.length_c   1.000
_cell.angle_alpha   90.00
_cell.angle_beta   90.00
_cell.angle_gamma   90.00
#
_symmetry.space_group_name_H-M   'P 1'
#
loop_
_entity.id
_entity.type
_entity.pdbx_description
1 polymer ?
#
loop_
_entity_poly.entity_id
_entity_poly.type
_entity_poly.pdbx_seq_one_letter_code
_entity_poly.pdbx_strand_id
1 'polypeptide(L)'
;MHNQPKSKKTVWVVSDGVPGHFNQSKGVLFALERDFELDVHWIELTLKHKFYRRPLTWLLNCKIPKAEKIHQFYQGDVLPNARPDIVVGAGGNSAYAIVWLSKALGAKNIFCGSLRQLKAELFDAILVLEPDLPKPFISLPVSPMPLSQATLQQHGKQWHSEHPHVEQQVWTMLIGGDGAGAQYQEQDWIQLAKQMNLLARQHRIKWLLSTSRRTGKQAEKILQQYLNFECIV
;
A
#
# COMPACT_ATOMS: atom_id res chain seq x y z
N MET A 1 -15.45 16.43 -23.59
CA MET A 1 -14.30 15.53 -23.83
C MET A 1 -14.84 14.24 -24.40
N HIS A 2 -14.36 13.83 -25.57
CA HIS A 2 -14.86 12.65 -26.28
C HIS A 2 -14.62 11.38 -25.44
N ASN A 3 -15.69 10.68 -25.07
CA ASN A 3 -15.63 9.31 -24.52
C ASN A 3 -15.23 8.36 -25.65
N GLN A 4 -13.95 8.28 -25.98
CA GLN A 4 -13.46 7.10 -26.69
C GLN A 4 -13.53 5.91 -25.75
N PRO A 5 -14.00 4.73 -26.22
CA PRO A 5 -13.99 3.53 -25.39
C PRO A 5 -12.54 3.22 -24.96
N LYS A 6 -12.34 3.06 -23.66
CA LYS A 6 -11.03 2.71 -23.11
C LYS A 6 -10.61 1.35 -23.64
N SER A 7 -9.37 1.20 -24.07
CA SER A 7 -8.85 -0.11 -24.45
C SER A 7 -8.80 -1.02 -23.21
N LYS A 8 -9.22 -2.27 -23.38
CA LYS A 8 -9.18 -3.28 -22.31
C LYS A 8 -7.76 -3.77 -22.08
N LYS A 9 -7.35 -3.91 -20.81
CA LYS A 9 -6.04 -4.41 -20.39
C LYS A 9 -6.17 -5.49 -19.32
N THR A 10 -5.51 -6.62 -19.55
CA THR A 10 -5.38 -7.68 -18.54
C THR A 10 -4.23 -7.34 -17.61
N VAL A 11 -4.52 -7.16 -16.32
CA VAL A 11 -3.53 -6.79 -15.31
C VAL A 11 -3.39 -7.90 -14.29
N TRP A 12 -2.18 -8.43 -14.14
CA TRP A 12 -1.85 -9.33 -13.05
C TRP A 12 -1.26 -8.53 -11.90
N VAL A 13 -1.77 -8.74 -10.69
CA VAL A 13 -1.30 -8.07 -9.48
C VAL A 13 -0.68 -9.09 -8.55
N VAL A 14 0.64 -9.01 -8.38
CA VAL A 14 1.40 -9.90 -7.50
C VAL A 14 1.37 -9.36 -6.08
N SER A 15 0.77 -10.12 -5.16
CA SER A 15 0.65 -9.79 -3.73
C SER A 15 1.55 -10.70 -2.89
N ASP A 16 2.19 -10.13 -1.87
CA ASP A 16 2.93 -10.87 -0.83
C ASP A 16 2.17 -10.93 0.51
N GLY A 17 0.88 -10.58 0.51
CA GLY A 17 0.00 -10.59 1.69
C GLY A 17 0.17 -9.39 2.62
N VAL A 18 1.09 -8.46 2.34
CA VAL A 18 1.33 -7.29 3.20
C VAL A 18 0.32 -6.17 2.88
N PRO A 19 -0.47 -5.68 3.86
CA PRO A 19 -1.52 -4.69 3.60
C PRO A 19 -1.03 -3.38 2.98
N GLY A 20 0.17 -2.92 3.35
CA GLY A 20 0.75 -1.70 2.77
C GLY A 20 1.07 -1.87 1.28
N HIS A 21 1.62 -3.03 0.89
CA HIS A 21 1.90 -3.33 -0.51
C HIS A 21 0.61 -3.47 -1.32
N PHE A 22 -0.39 -4.15 -0.76
CA PHE A 22 -1.71 -4.29 -1.37
C PHE A 22 -2.35 -2.93 -1.70
N ASN A 23 -2.32 -1.99 -0.75
CA ASN A 23 -2.85 -0.64 -0.98
C ASN A 23 -2.05 0.15 -2.02
N GLN A 24 -0.73 -0.02 -2.08
CA GLN A 24 0.09 0.58 -3.13
C GLN A 24 -0.27 0.03 -4.51
N SER A 25 -0.42 -1.29 -4.66
CA SER A 25 -0.86 -1.89 -5.91
C SER A 25 -2.26 -1.41 -6.32
N LYS A 26 -3.20 -1.27 -5.38
CA LYS A 26 -4.50 -0.63 -5.67
C LYS A 26 -4.36 0.81 -6.15
N GLY A 27 -3.44 1.59 -5.59
CA GLY A 27 -3.16 2.95 -6.07
C GLY A 27 -2.67 2.98 -7.51
N VAL A 28 -1.85 2.00 -7.92
CA VAL A 28 -1.43 1.85 -9.32
C VAL A 28 -2.62 1.50 -10.23
N LEU A 29 -3.46 0.55 -9.83
CA LEU A 29 -4.67 0.20 -10.58
C LEU A 29 -5.58 1.41 -10.75
N PHE A 30 -5.82 2.15 -9.67
CA PHE A 30 -6.64 3.36 -9.68
C PHE A 30 -6.13 4.41 -10.68
N ALA A 31 -4.80 4.55 -10.82
CA ALA A 31 -4.21 5.41 -11.84
C ALA A 31 -4.42 4.86 -13.27
N LEU A 32 -4.21 3.56 -13.48
CA LEU A 32 -4.38 2.90 -14.78
C LEU A 32 -5.84 2.92 -15.27
N GLU A 33 -6.81 2.81 -14.35
CA GLU A 33 -8.25 2.88 -14.65
C GLU A 33 -8.66 4.22 -15.28
N ARG A 34 -7.83 5.26 -15.19
CA ARG A 34 -8.10 6.55 -15.87
C ARG A 34 -8.04 6.40 -17.39
N ASP A 35 -7.15 5.55 -17.90
CA ASP A 35 -6.85 5.41 -19.33
C ASP A 35 -7.35 4.09 -19.92
N PHE A 36 -7.49 3.05 -19.08
CA PHE A 36 -7.80 1.69 -19.50
C PHE A 36 -9.04 1.12 -18.79
N GLU A 37 -9.72 0.18 -19.45
CA GLU A 37 -10.64 -0.74 -18.78
C GLU A 37 -9.82 -1.95 -18.31
N LEU A 38 -9.82 -2.25 -17.00
CA LEU A 38 -8.94 -3.27 -16.45
C LEU A 38 -9.67 -4.59 -16.18
N ASP A 39 -9.11 -5.69 -16.69
CA ASP A 39 -9.40 -7.05 -16.23
C ASP A 39 -8.31 -7.47 -15.24
N VAL A 40 -8.61 -7.37 -13.94
CA VAL A 40 -7.63 -7.48 -12.86
C VAL A 40 -7.64 -8.87 -12.24
N HIS A 41 -6.47 -9.52 -12.23
CA HIS A 41 -6.24 -10.81 -11.61
C HIS A 41 -5.25 -10.66 -10.45
N TRP A 42 -5.71 -10.81 -9.22
CA TRP A 42 -4.83 -10.84 -8.04
C TRP A 42 -4.23 -12.23 -7.87
N ILE A 43 -2.91 -12.28 -7.65
CA ILE A 43 -2.14 -13.51 -7.52
C ILE A 43 -1.30 -13.39 -6.25
N GLU A 44 -1.64 -14.16 -5.23
CA GLU A 44 -0.82 -14.25 -4.03
C GLU A 44 0.37 -15.17 -4.30
N LEU A 45 1.58 -14.63 -4.21
CA LEU A 45 2.82 -15.38 -4.36
C LEU A 45 3.80 -14.99 -3.25
N THR A 46 4.10 -15.94 -2.37
CA THR A 46 5.07 -15.79 -1.30
C THR A 46 6.30 -16.66 -1.56
N LEU A 47 7.49 -16.11 -1.32
CA LEU A 47 8.72 -16.88 -1.41
C LEU A 47 8.69 -18.01 -0.37
N LYS A 48 8.85 -19.27 -0.81
CA LYS A 48 8.91 -20.43 0.09
C LYS A 48 10.01 -20.26 1.14
N HIS A 49 11.17 -19.76 0.71
CA HIS A 49 12.31 -19.54 1.57
C HIS A 49 13.00 -18.21 1.33
N LYS A 50 13.30 -17.48 2.42
CA LYS A 50 13.95 -16.16 2.39
C LYS A 50 15.36 -16.18 1.79
N PHE A 51 16.06 -17.30 1.85
CA PHE A 51 17.41 -17.42 1.28
C PHE A 51 17.40 -17.47 -0.25
N TYR A 52 16.25 -17.71 -0.89
CA TYR A 52 16.12 -17.67 -2.36
C TYR A 52 16.32 -16.28 -2.96
N ARG A 53 16.32 -15.22 -2.15
CA ARG A 53 16.54 -13.85 -2.63
C ARG A 53 17.82 -13.70 -3.43
N ARG A 54 18.96 -14.17 -2.89
CA ARG A 54 20.26 -14.07 -3.58
C ARG A 54 20.32 -14.85 -4.90
N PRO A 55 19.97 -16.15 -4.95
CA PRO A 55 19.98 -16.88 -6.21
C PRO A 55 18.94 -16.33 -7.20
N LEU A 56 17.78 -15.85 -6.76
CA LEU A 56 16.80 -15.21 -7.65
C LEU A 56 17.29 -13.88 -8.21
N THR A 57 17.95 -13.05 -7.40
CA THR A 57 18.62 -11.83 -7.89
C THR A 57 19.61 -12.18 -9.00
N TRP A 58 20.51 -13.13 -8.74
CA TRP A 58 21.51 -13.54 -9.74
C TRP A 58 20.85 -14.09 -11.01
N LEU A 59 19.89 -15.01 -10.84
CA LEU A 59 19.19 -15.64 -11.95
C LEU A 59 18.49 -14.60 -12.82
N LEU A 60 17.63 -13.75 -12.25
CA LEU A 60 16.81 -12.80 -13.01
C LEU A 60 17.61 -11.64 -13.62
N ASN A 61 18.76 -11.28 -13.03
CA ASN A 61 19.68 -10.30 -13.63
C ASN A 61 20.45 -10.84 -14.85
N CYS A 62 20.47 -12.17 -15.05
CA CYS A 62 21.18 -12.86 -16.12
C CYS A 62 20.26 -13.50 -17.15
N LYS A 63 19.16 -14.14 -16.71
CA LYS A 63 18.25 -14.92 -17.54
C LYS A 63 16.86 -14.99 -16.94
N ILE A 64 15.85 -14.92 -17.81
CA ILE A 64 14.44 -15.08 -17.43
C ILE A 64 14.01 -16.54 -17.67
N PRO A 65 13.63 -17.29 -16.61
CA PRO A 65 13.07 -18.63 -16.77
C PRO A 65 11.65 -18.58 -17.32
N LYS A 66 11.12 -19.73 -17.77
CA LYS A 66 9.71 -19.83 -18.16
C LYS A 66 8.79 -19.58 -16.95
N ALA A 67 7.59 -19.04 -17.19
CA ALA A 67 6.67 -18.63 -16.13
C ALA A 67 6.20 -19.81 -15.27
N GLU A 68 6.03 -21.01 -15.84
CA GLU A 68 5.51 -22.19 -15.15
C GLU A 68 6.45 -22.69 -14.04
N LYS A 69 7.73 -22.31 -14.11
CA LYS A 69 8.72 -22.69 -13.10
C LYS A 69 8.65 -21.84 -11.82
N ILE A 70 7.79 -20.82 -11.77
CA ILE A 70 7.71 -19.91 -10.61
C ILE A 70 7.40 -20.66 -9.30
N HIS A 71 6.54 -21.68 -9.36
CA HIS A 71 6.16 -22.50 -8.20
C HIS A 71 7.28 -23.37 -7.62
N GLN A 72 8.46 -23.39 -8.25
CA GLN A 72 9.66 -23.98 -7.64
C GLN A 72 10.15 -23.12 -6.47
N PHE A 73 10.03 -21.80 -6.57
CA PHE A 73 10.53 -20.83 -5.58
C PHE A 73 9.42 -20.18 -4.76
N TYR A 74 8.21 -20.13 -5.32
CA TYR A 74 7.04 -19.50 -4.71
C TYR A 74 5.97 -20.52 -4.33
N GLN A 75 5.25 -20.22 -3.26
CA GLN A 75 3.99 -20.85 -2.89
C GLN A 75 2.87 -19.80 -3.01
N GLY A 76 1.64 -20.26 -3.25
CA GLY A 76 0.48 -19.39 -3.43
C GLY A 76 -0.38 -19.84 -4.59
N ASP A 77 -1.08 -18.88 -5.20
CA ASP A 77 -2.11 -19.12 -6.20
C ASP A 77 -1.58 -19.69 -7.50
N VAL A 78 -2.42 -20.44 -8.21
CA VAL A 78 -2.14 -20.86 -9.59
C VAL A 78 -2.19 -19.64 -10.51
N LEU A 79 -1.26 -19.57 -11.46
CA LEU A 79 -1.24 -18.49 -12.43
C LEU A 79 -2.50 -18.50 -13.33
N PRO A 80 -3.12 -17.34 -13.62
CA PRO A 80 -4.24 -17.26 -14.54
C PRO A 80 -3.89 -17.79 -15.95
N ASN A 81 -4.89 -18.30 -16.67
CA ASN A 81 -4.70 -18.77 -18.05
C ASN A 81 -4.50 -17.62 -19.04
N ALA A 82 -5.11 -16.45 -18.78
CA ALA A 82 -5.02 -15.29 -19.65
C ALA A 82 -3.67 -14.57 -19.48
N ARG A 83 -2.95 -14.31 -20.59
CA ARG A 83 -1.68 -13.58 -20.52
C ARG A 83 -1.90 -12.11 -20.11
N PRO A 84 -1.09 -11.56 -19.20
CA PRO A 84 -1.20 -10.16 -18.82
C PRO A 84 -0.64 -9.23 -19.89
N ASP A 85 -1.24 -8.06 -20.02
CA ASP A 85 -0.61 -6.90 -20.64
C ASP A 85 0.37 -6.21 -19.68
N ILE A 86 0.01 -6.19 -18.38
CA ILE A 86 0.74 -5.49 -17.32
C ILE A 86 0.82 -6.38 -16.07
N VAL A 87 1.99 -6.43 -15.45
CA VAL A 87 2.19 -7.01 -14.12
C VAL A 87 2.49 -5.90 -13.12
N VAL A 88 1.66 -5.78 -12.10
CA VAL A 88 1.77 -4.77 -11.03
C VAL A 88 2.14 -5.47 -9.72
N GLY A 89 2.93 -4.81 -8.89
CA GLY A 89 3.04 -5.22 -7.50
C GLY A 89 3.89 -4.28 -6.66
N ALA A 90 3.89 -4.52 -5.36
CA ALA A 90 4.62 -3.71 -4.40
C ALA A 90 5.36 -4.57 -3.38
N GLY A 91 6.49 -4.06 -2.87
CA GLY A 91 7.30 -4.72 -1.86
C GLY A 91 8.49 -5.51 -2.44
N GLY A 92 9.64 -5.44 -1.77
CA GLY A 92 10.86 -6.06 -2.31
C GLY A 92 10.82 -7.59 -2.47
N ASN A 93 9.90 -8.30 -1.78
CA ASN A 93 9.77 -9.76 -1.98
C ASN A 93 8.98 -10.10 -3.24
N SER A 94 8.01 -9.27 -3.65
CA SER A 94 7.23 -9.48 -4.87
C SER A 94 8.01 -9.07 -6.13
N ALA A 95 9.03 -8.19 -5.99
CA ALA A 95 9.88 -7.70 -7.07
C ALA A 95 10.38 -8.81 -8.01
N TYR A 96 10.86 -9.94 -7.46
CA TYR A 96 11.37 -11.04 -8.28
C TYR A 96 10.26 -11.73 -9.08
N ALA A 97 9.08 -11.95 -8.48
CA ALA A 97 7.94 -12.55 -9.18
C ALA A 97 7.39 -11.61 -10.27
N ILE A 98 7.35 -10.30 -10.01
CA ILE A 98 6.92 -9.29 -10.97
C ILE A 98 7.83 -9.29 -12.20
N VAL A 99 9.15 -9.21 -11.99
CA VAL A 99 10.14 -9.27 -13.08
C VAL A 99 10.05 -10.58 -13.83
N TRP A 100 10.00 -11.71 -13.11
CA TRP A 100 9.93 -13.03 -13.72
C TRP A 100 8.70 -13.15 -14.61
N LEU A 101 7.50 -12.95 -14.05
CA LEU A 101 6.25 -13.13 -14.79
C LEU A 101 6.14 -12.16 -15.96
N SER A 102 6.46 -10.88 -15.76
CA SER A 102 6.37 -9.89 -16.84
C SER A 102 7.29 -10.23 -18.00
N LYS A 103 8.56 -10.51 -17.73
CA LYS A 103 9.53 -10.81 -18.80
C LYS A 103 9.25 -12.17 -19.46
N ALA A 104 8.85 -13.18 -18.70
CA ALA A 104 8.55 -14.51 -19.24
C ALA A 104 7.30 -14.52 -20.13
N LEU A 105 6.34 -13.63 -19.86
CA LEU A 105 5.07 -13.54 -20.58
C LEU A 105 5.04 -12.39 -21.62
N GLY A 106 6.09 -11.58 -21.70
CA GLY A 106 6.19 -10.44 -22.62
C GLY A 106 5.33 -9.24 -22.22
N ALA A 107 4.96 -9.12 -20.94
CA ALA A 107 4.14 -8.05 -20.41
C ALA A 107 4.98 -6.87 -19.90
N LYS A 108 4.35 -5.70 -19.79
CA LYS A 108 4.92 -4.54 -19.08
C LYS A 108 4.89 -4.76 -17.58
N ASN A 109 5.76 -4.11 -16.81
CA ASN A 109 5.66 -4.13 -15.35
C ASN A 109 5.72 -2.74 -14.68
N ILE A 110 4.97 -2.62 -13.59
CA ILE A 110 4.97 -1.44 -12.71
C ILE A 110 5.21 -1.93 -11.30
N PHE A 111 6.30 -1.46 -10.69
CA PHE A 111 6.73 -1.90 -9.36
C PHE A 111 6.80 -0.74 -8.38
N CYS A 112 6.38 -0.97 -7.13
CA CYS A 112 6.53 -0.01 -6.04
C CYS A 112 7.38 -0.60 -4.91
N GLY A 113 8.56 -0.04 -4.67
CA GLY A 113 9.42 -0.39 -3.53
C GLY A 113 10.88 -0.72 -3.88
N SER A 114 11.55 -1.41 -2.97
CA SER A 114 12.99 -1.72 -3.08
C SER A 114 13.28 -2.81 -4.12
N LEU A 115 14.25 -2.55 -5.01
CA LEU A 115 14.67 -3.49 -6.05
C LEU A 115 15.39 -4.74 -5.53
N ARG A 116 15.84 -4.76 -4.27
CA ARG A 116 16.59 -5.89 -3.67
C ARG A 116 17.71 -6.42 -4.59
N GLN A 117 18.52 -5.50 -5.13
CA GLN A 117 19.65 -5.76 -6.03
C GLN A 117 19.28 -6.27 -7.44
N LEU A 118 18.00 -6.29 -7.81
CA LEU A 118 17.60 -6.44 -9.20
C LEU A 118 18.01 -5.18 -9.99
N LYS A 119 18.43 -5.42 -11.23
CA LYS A 119 18.73 -4.39 -12.22
C LYS A 119 17.49 -3.56 -12.53
N ALA A 120 17.62 -2.23 -12.53
CA ALA A 120 16.48 -1.33 -12.79
C ALA A 120 15.90 -1.52 -14.20
N GLU A 121 16.73 -1.93 -15.16
CA GLU A 121 16.35 -2.18 -16.56
C GLU A 121 15.39 -3.38 -16.74
N LEU A 122 15.26 -4.20 -15.68
CA LEU A 122 14.25 -5.27 -15.65
C LEU A 122 12.84 -4.72 -15.43
N PHE A 123 12.70 -3.44 -15.09
CA PHE A 123 11.42 -2.81 -14.84
C PHE A 123 11.05 -1.81 -15.93
N ASP A 124 9.77 -1.75 -16.30
CA ASP A 124 9.28 -0.72 -17.24
C ASP A 124 8.94 0.59 -16.50
N ALA A 125 8.47 0.50 -15.24
CA ALA A 125 8.27 1.64 -14.36
C ALA A 125 8.49 1.27 -12.88
N ILE A 126 9.26 2.09 -12.17
CA ILE A 126 9.52 1.92 -10.72
C ILE A 126 9.00 3.16 -9.98
N LEU A 127 7.98 2.99 -9.17
CA LEU A 127 7.37 4.04 -8.37
C LEU A 127 8.15 4.20 -7.05
N VAL A 128 8.66 5.40 -6.82
CA VAL A 128 9.57 5.75 -5.71
C VAL A 128 9.18 7.08 -5.09
N LEU A 129 9.61 7.33 -3.86
CA LEU A 129 9.38 8.62 -3.18
C LEU A 129 10.59 9.55 -3.31
N GLU A 130 11.74 8.98 -3.64
CA GLU A 130 12.99 9.68 -3.86
C GLU A 130 12.86 10.60 -5.08
N PRO A 131 13.14 11.91 -4.94
CA PRO A 131 13.06 12.85 -6.04
C PRO A 131 14.18 12.62 -7.06
N ASP A 132 13.96 13.09 -8.28
CA ASP A 132 14.97 13.28 -9.33
C ASP A 132 15.76 12.03 -9.77
N LEU A 133 15.15 10.84 -9.67
CA LEU A 133 15.75 9.62 -10.21
C LEU A 133 15.50 9.48 -11.73
N PRO A 134 16.49 9.03 -12.51
CA PRO A 134 16.33 8.87 -13.96
C PRO A 134 15.37 7.71 -14.29
N LYS A 135 14.92 7.61 -15.55
CA LYS A 135 14.14 6.45 -16.00
C LYS A 135 14.88 5.13 -15.71
N PRO A 136 14.18 4.04 -15.33
CA PRO A 136 12.71 3.88 -15.33
C PRO A 136 12.01 4.29 -14.02
N PHE A 137 12.69 5.03 -13.14
CA PHE A 137 12.09 5.53 -11.91
C PHE A 137 11.08 6.66 -12.19
N ILE A 138 9.99 6.69 -11.43
CA ILE A 138 8.97 7.72 -11.43
C ILE A 138 8.83 8.19 -9.98
N SER A 139 9.38 9.36 -9.69
CA SER A 139 9.29 9.98 -8.37
C SER A 139 7.87 10.47 -8.10
N LEU A 140 7.34 10.08 -6.95
CA LEU A 140 6.01 10.45 -6.48
C LEU A 140 6.12 11.23 -5.16
N PRO A 141 5.27 12.24 -4.95
CA PRO A 141 5.25 12.97 -3.68
C PRO A 141 4.71 12.13 -2.52
N VAL A 142 3.91 11.11 -2.82
CA VAL A 142 3.33 10.17 -1.85
C VAL A 142 3.26 8.78 -2.46
N SER A 143 3.19 7.74 -1.62
CA SER A 143 2.99 6.38 -2.10
C SER A 143 1.67 6.26 -2.85
N PRO A 144 1.59 5.44 -3.92
CA PRO A 144 0.34 5.20 -4.62
C PRO A 144 -0.74 4.73 -3.65
N MET A 145 -1.94 5.29 -3.78
CA MET A 145 -3.10 4.90 -2.99
C MET A 145 -4.38 5.10 -3.79
N PRO A 146 -5.42 4.25 -3.61
CA PRO A 146 -6.65 4.31 -4.38
C PRO A 146 -7.59 5.39 -3.84
N LEU A 147 -7.13 6.65 -3.80
CA LEU A 147 -7.90 7.78 -3.30
C LEU A 147 -7.88 8.94 -4.29
N SER A 148 -9.04 9.59 -4.42
CA SER A 148 -9.19 10.84 -5.14
C SER A 148 -9.73 11.92 -4.21
N GLN A 149 -9.40 13.18 -4.51
CA GLN A 149 -9.94 14.31 -3.75
C GLN A 149 -11.47 14.36 -3.80
N ALA A 150 -12.07 13.98 -4.93
CA ALA A 150 -13.51 13.94 -5.10
C ALA A 150 -14.16 12.88 -4.20
N THR A 151 -13.59 11.66 -4.15
CA THR A 151 -14.05 10.58 -3.28
C THR A 151 -13.91 10.98 -1.81
N LEU A 152 -12.80 11.60 -1.41
CA LEU A 152 -12.60 12.09 -0.05
C LEU A 152 -13.61 13.16 0.34
N GLN A 153 -13.90 14.12 -0.55
CA GLN A 153 -14.93 15.13 -0.30
C GLN A 153 -16.32 14.52 -0.18
N GLN A 154 -16.65 13.54 -1.03
CA GLN A 154 -17.93 12.84 -0.97
C GLN A 154 -18.08 12.08 0.36
N HIS A 155 -17.09 11.29 0.74
CA HIS A 155 -17.11 10.53 2.00
C HIS A 155 -17.12 11.47 3.20
N GLY A 156 -16.40 12.60 3.14
CA GLY A 156 -16.46 13.63 4.17
C GLY A 156 -17.87 14.19 4.34
N LYS A 157 -18.55 14.56 3.24
CA LYS A 157 -19.95 15.03 3.30
C LYS A 157 -20.89 13.98 3.86
N GLN A 158 -20.75 12.73 3.42
CA GLN A 158 -21.54 11.61 3.90
C GLN A 158 -21.34 11.43 5.42
N TRP A 159 -20.10 11.38 5.89
CA TRP A 159 -19.79 11.25 7.31
C TRP A 159 -20.41 12.38 8.13
N HIS A 160 -20.33 13.64 7.67
CA HIS A 160 -20.99 14.76 8.36
C HIS A 160 -22.52 14.61 8.41
N SER A 161 -23.14 14.10 7.34
CA SER A 161 -24.59 13.87 7.32
C SER A 161 -25.03 12.75 8.27
N GLU A 162 -24.18 11.75 8.48
CA GLU A 162 -24.42 10.63 9.41
C GLU A 162 -24.16 11.04 10.87
N HIS A 163 -23.39 12.11 11.10
CA HIS A 163 -23.01 12.60 12.43
C HIS A 163 -23.49 14.06 12.66
N PRO A 164 -24.80 14.35 12.53
CA PRO A 164 -25.33 15.72 12.61
C PRO A 164 -25.17 16.36 14.00
N HIS A 165 -24.92 15.56 15.02
CA HIS A 165 -24.69 15.99 16.40
C HIS A 165 -23.26 16.48 16.66
N VAL A 166 -22.35 16.32 15.69
CA VAL A 166 -20.96 16.79 15.79
C VAL A 166 -20.90 18.24 15.32
N GLU A 167 -21.19 19.15 16.24
CA GLU A 167 -21.23 20.59 15.98
C GLU A 167 -19.84 21.25 16.10
N GLN A 168 -18.91 20.62 16.84
CA GLN A 168 -17.56 21.13 17.01
C GLN A 168 -16.66 20.83 15.82
N GLN A 169 -15.58 21.60 15.69
CA GLN A 169 -14.50 21.27 14.76
C GLN A 169 -13.89 19.91 15.12
N VAL A 170 -13.70 19.06 14.10
CA VAL A 170 -13.09 17.74 14.26
C VAL A 170 -11.63 17.79 13.86
N TRP A 171 -10.74 17.31 14.73
CA TRP A 171 -9.35 17.03 14.38
C TRP A 171 -9.12 15.52 14.32
N THR A 172 -8.22 15.07 13.45
CA THR A 172 -7.91 13.65 13.31
C THR A 172 -6.67 13.28 14.12
N MET A 173 -6.76 12.18 14.87
CA MET A 173 -5.62 11.56 15.54
C MET A 173 -5.42 10.14 14.99
N LEU A 174 -4.22 9.87 14.47
CA LEU A 174 -3.82 8.55 13.98
C LEU A 174 -2.73 7.99 14.90
N ILE A 175 -3.02 6.90 15.59
CA ILE A 175 -2.11 6.31 16.58
C ILE A 175 -1.53 4.99 16.06
N GLY A 176 -0.19 4.88 16.09
CA GLY A 176 0.54 3.65 15.90
C GLY A 176 1.59 3.47 16.99
N GLY A 177 1.84 2.21 17.36
CA GLY A 177 2.92 1.87 18.29
C GLY A 177 4.27 1.75 17.59
N ASP A 178 5.16 0.98 18.20
CA ASP A 178 6.58 0.88 17.86
C ASP A 178 6.85 0.71 16.35
N GLY A 179 7.90 1.38 15.88
CA GLY A 179 8.32 1.31 14.48
C GLY A 179 9.42 2.30 14.14
N ALA A 180 10.18 1.99 13.08
CA ALA A 180 11.27 2.84 12.59
C ALA A 180 12.31 3.25 13.67
N GLY A 181 12.50 2.41 14.69
CA GLY A 181 13.42 2.66 15.80
C GLY A 181 12.81 3.38 17.00
N ALA A 182 11.55 3.80 16.94
CA ALA A 182 10.82 4.35 18.09
C ALA A 182 10.22 3.23 18.95
N GLN A 183 10.29 3.41 20.26
CA GLN A 183 9.67 2.56 21.28
C GLN A 183 8.87 3.43 22.24
N TYR A 184 7.66 2.99 22.58
CA TYR A 184 6.76 3.71 23.49
C TYR A 184 6.53 2.93 24.79
N GLN A 185 6.69 3.63 25.91
CA GLN A 185 6.41 3.10 27.23
C GLN A 185 4.97 3.42 27.64
N GLU A 186 4.48 2.74 28.69
CA GLU A 186 3.15 2.98 29.25
C GLU A 186 2.91 4.47 29.57
N GLN A 187 3.91 5.14 30.13
CA GLN A 187 3.82 6.56 30.47
C GLN A 187 3.63 7.47 29.24
N ASP A 188 4.17 7.08 28.07
CA ASP A 188 4.00 7.84 26.82
C ASP A 188 2.53 7.81 26.37
N TRP A 189 1.88 6.65 26.49
CA TRP A 189 0.46 6.50 26.16
C TRP A 189 -0.45 7.26 27.11
N ILE A 190 -0.14 7.24 28.41
CA ILE A 190 -0.86 8.04 29.43
C ILE A 190 -0.69 9.53 29.12
N GLN A 191 0.53 9.96 28.81
CA GLN A 191 0.82 11.34 28.49
C GLN A 191 0.08 11.78 27.21
N LEU A 192 0.09 10.95 26.16
CA LEU A 192 -0.64 11.20 24.92
C LEU A 192 -2.13 11.41 25.20
N ALA A 193 -2.78 10.50 25.95
CA ALA A 193 -4.19 10.62 26.30
C ALA A 193 -4.50 11.92 27.07
N LYS A 194 -3.66 12.26 28.06
CA LYS A 194 -3.81 13.51 28.83
C LYS A 194 -3.67 14.75 27.96
N GLN A 195 -2.70 14.78 27.04
CA GLN A 195 -2.52 15.89 26.10
C GLN A 195 -3.69 16.00 25.12
N MET A 196 -4.19 14.87 24.60
CA MET A 196 -5.38 14.87 23.74
C MET A 196 -6.61 15.46 24.45
N ASN A 197 -6.84 15.12 25.73
CA ASN A 197 -7.91 15.70 26.53
C ASN A 197 -7.73 17.22 26.73
N LEU A 198 -6.51 17.64 27.03
CA LEU A 198 -6.17 19.05 27.23
C LEU A 198 -6.44 19.86 25.95
N LEU A 199 -5.92 19.39 24.81
CA LEU A 199 -6.10 20.03 23.51
C LEU A 199 -7.57 20.08 23.11
N ALA A 200 -8.33 19.00 23.36
CA ALA A 200 -9.75 18.98 23.06
C ALA A 200 -10.52 20.07 23.81
N ARG A 201 -10.23 20.26 25.10
CA ARG A 201 -10.85 21.31 25.91
C ARG A 201 -10.40 22.71 25.49
N GLN A 202 -9.09 22.89 25.29
CA GLN A 202 -8.50 24.19 24.98
C GLN A 202 -8.98 24.72 23.62
N HIS A 203 -9.06 23.86 22.62
CA HIS A 203 -9.45 24.23 21.26
C HIS A 203 -10.92 23.97 20.96
N ARG A 204 -11.68 23.40 21.92
CA ARG A 204 -13.10 23.06 21.78
C ARG A 204 -13.37 22.18 20.56
N ILE A 205 -12.55 21.15 20.39
CA ILE A 205 -12.64 20.20 19.27
C ILE A 205 -13.18 18.84 19.71
N LYS A 206 -13.50 18.00 18.73
CA LYS A 206 -13.65 16.55 18.88
C LYS A 206 -12.55 15.82 18.11
N TRP A 207 -12.12 14.67 18.62
CA TRP A 207 -11.16 13.80 17.98
C TRP A 207 -11.87 12.74 17.14
N LEU A 208 -11.55 12.69 15.85
CA LEU A 208 -11.73 11.49 15.04
C LEU A 208 -10.48 10.63 15.21
N LEU A 209 -10.61 9.54 15.98
CA LEU A 209 -9.47 8.73 16.44
C LEU A 209 -9.41 7.38 15.72
N SER A 210 -8.24 7.02 15.21
CA SER A 210 -7.96 5.66 14.71
C SER A 210 -6.66 5.12 15.30
N THR A 211 -6.70 3.87 15.76
CA THR A 211 -5.50 3.10 16.14
C THR A 211 -5.05 2.20 14.97
N SER A 212 -3.94 1.48 15.15
CA SER A 212 -3.45 0.53 14.17
C SER A 212 -3.02 -0.77 14.85
N ARG A 213 -2.78 -1.82 14.05
CA ARG A 213 -2.25 -3.11 14.54
C ARG A 213 -0.97 -2.97 15.38
N ARG A 214 -0.18 -1.91 15.15
CA ARG A 214 1.07 -1.65 15.89
C ARG A 214 0.84 -1.02 17.27
N THR A 215 -0.30 -0.35 17.49
CA THR A 215 -0.63 0.26 18.78
C THR A 215 -0.61 -0.78 19.89
N GLY A 216 -1.19 -1.96 19.61
CA GLY A 216 -1.19 -3.08 20.54
C GLY A 216 -2.23 -2.93 21.66
N LYS A 217 -2.70 -4.07 22.18
CA LYS A 217 -3.84 -4.14 23.11
C LYS A 217 -3.60 -3.37 24.41
N GLN A 218 -2.37 -3.37 24.91
CA GLN A 218 -2.03 -2.67 26.16
C GLN A 218 -2.16 -1.16 26.00
N ALA A 219 -1.58 -0.58 24.94
CA ALA A 219 -1.69 0.84 24.67
C ALA A 219 -3.15 1.26 24.41
N GLU A 220 -3.92 0.46 23.66
CA GLU A 220 -5.35 0.72 23.47
C GLU A 220 -6.12 0.74 24.79
N LYS A 221 -5.84 -0.19 25.70
CA LYS A 221 -6.46 -0.21 27.04
C LYS A 221 -6.11 1.04 27.85
N ILE A 222 -4.84 1.48 27.79
CA ILE A 222 -4.41 2.72 28.46
C ILE A 222 -5.15 3.92 27.85
N LEU A 223 -5.18 4.03 26.52
CA LEU A 223 -5.89 5.12 25.85
C LEU A 223 -7.38 5.15 26.24
N GLN A 224 -8.05 4.00 26.27
CA GLN A 224 -9.44 3.89 26.72
C GLN A 224 -9.62 4.30 28.19
N GLN A 225 -8.65 4.02 29.06
CA GLN A 225 -8.73 4.39 30.46
C GLN A 225 -8.55 5.89 30.70
N TYR A 226 -7.67 6.55 29.93
CA TYR A 226 -7.26 7.93 30.20
C TYR A 226 -7.85 8.97 29.25
N LEU A 227 -8.37 8.60 28.07
CA LEU A 227 -9.08 9.51 27.19
C LEU A 227 -10.50 9.77 27.70
N ASN A 228 -10.93 11.03 27.63
CA ASN A 228 -12.34 11.35 27.84
C ASN A 228 -13.11 11.01 26.57
N PHE A 229 -13.95 9.97 26.57
CA PHE A 229 -14.73 9.60 25.39
C PHE A 229 -15.70 10.69 24.93
N GLU A 230 -16.07 11.63 25.79
CA GLU A 230 -16.84 12.80 25.37
C GLU A 230 -16.08 13.69 24.38
N CYS A 231 -14.75 13.59 24.28
CA CYS A 231 -13.98 14.36 23.30
C CYS A 231 -13.76 13.60 21.98
N ILE A 232 -14.34 12.42 21.79
CA ILE A 232 -14.16 11.56 20.62
C ILE A 232 -15.47 11.46 19.83
N VAL A 233 -15.36 11.31 18.51
CA VAL A 233 -16.46 11.04 17.56
C VAL A 233 -16.16 9.81 16.72
#